data_AF-A0AAX3KKG7-F1
#
_entry.id   AF-A0AAX3KKG7-F1
#
_cell.length_a   1.000
_cell.length_b   1.000
_cell.length_c   1.000
_cell.angle_alpha   90.00
_cell.angle_beta   90.00
_cell.angle_gamma   90.00
#
_symmetry.space_group_name_H-M   'P 1'
#
loop_
_entity.id
_entity.type
_entity.pdbx_description
1 polymer ?
#
loop_
_entity_poly.entity_id
_entity_poly.type
_entity_poly.pdbx_seq_one_letter_code
_entity_poly.pdbx_strand_id
1 'polypeptide(L)'
;MKFRSKHLATSAAPTPPPDAKRFSLKVALWLLDSPRLGDKPQVKHLAGRLLKQPARQGVVVAQSRLGQMLCRDCGNARDRRIGHELLRQAARAGDRRAQLEYARLCQHNAPAQARYWLELAAGQGSQEAQRLLGQWFAG
;
A
#
# COMPACT_ATOMS: atom_id res chain seq x y z
N MET A 1 -16.40 27.59 -47.47
CA MET A 1 -16.82 26.91 -46.22
C MET A 1 -15.58 26.33 -45.54
N LYS A 2 -15.32 26.68 -44.27
CA LYS A 2 -14.11 26.31 -43.52
C LYS A 2 -14.45 25.17 -42.56
N PHE A 3 -13.92 23.97 -42.80
CA PHE A 3 -13.99 22.85 -41.86
C PHE A 3 -12.87 22.99 -40.81
N ARG A 4 -13.26 23.25 -39.55
CA ARG A 4 -12.36 23.14 -38.38
C ARG A 4 -12.51 21.75 -37.78
N SER A 5 -11.61 20.84 -38.12
CA SER A 5 -11.43 19.58 -37.37
C SER A 5 -10.63 19.88 -36.10
N LYS A 6 -11.30 19.86 -34.95
CA LYS A 6 -10.66 19.88 -33.63
C LYS A 6 -10.04 18.50 -33.39
N HIS A 7 -8.73 18.36 -33.58
CA HIS A 7 -8.01 17.21 -33.06
C HIS A 7 -7.91 17.35 -31.54
N LEU A 8 -8.61 16.47 -30.81
CA LEU A 8 -8.41 16.21 -29.39
C LEU A 8 -7.02 15.61 -29.23
N ALA A 9 -6.04 16.43 -28.85
CA ALA A 9 -4.74 15.95 -28.42
C ALA A 9 -4.89 15.29 -27.05
N THR A 10 -4.98 13.96 -27.03
CA THR A 10 -4.73 13.15 -25.84
C THR A 10 -3.26 13.34 -25.46
N SER A 11 -3.00 14.24 -24.49
CA SER A 11 -1.69 14.39 -23.88
C SER A 11 -1.42 13.16 -23.00
N ALA A 12 -0.80 12.14 -23.59
CA ALA A 12 -0.16 11.08 -22.82
C ALA A 12 1.11 11.66 -22.21
N ALA A 13 1.12 11.89 -20.90
CA ALA A 13 2.29 12.38 -20.19
C ALA A 13 3.51 11.46 -20.46
N PRO A 14 4.72 12.03 -20.67
CA PRO A 14 5.91 11.24 -20.96
C PRO A 14 6.19 10.27 -19.82
N THR A 15 6.38 8.99 -20.15
CA THR A 15 6.75 7.98 -19.17
C THR A 15 8.19 8.26 -18.72
N PRO A 16 8.46 8.45 -17.41
CA PRO A 16 9.82 8.72 -16.97
C PRO A 16 10.71 7.50 -17.21
N PRO A 17 12.03 7.70 -17.42
CA PRO A 17 12.97 6.62 -17.65
C PRO A 17 12.93 5.60 -16.50
N PRO A 18 13.16 4.31 -16.78
CA PRO A 18 13.01 3.22 -15.81
C PRO A 18 13.80 3.43 -14.51
N ASP A 19 14.95 4.09 -14.59
CA ASP A 19 15.82 4.32 -13.42
C ASP A 19 15.29 5.39 -12.45
N ALA A 20 14.62 6.43 -12.98
CA ALA A 20 13.97 7.44 -12.15
C ALA A 20 12.82 6.85 -11.31
N LYS A 21 12.14 5.81 -11.82
CA LYS A 21 11.05 5.11 -11.12
C LYS A 21 11.57 4.24 -9.98
N ARG A 22 12.68 3.53 -10.21
CA ARG A 22 13.33 2.73 -9.15
C ARG A 22 13.88 3.63 -8.05
N PHE A 23 14.41 4.79 -8.43
CA PHE A 23 14.88 5.80 -7.48
C PHE A 23 13.73 6.37 -6.64
N SER A 24 12.59 6.75 -7.24
CA SER A 24 11.46 7.30 -6.51
C SER A 24 10.86 6.32 -5.49
N LEU A 25 10.77 5.04 -5.84
CA LEU A 25 10.35 4.00 -4.90
C LEU A 25 11.31 3.90 -3.71
N LYS A 26 12.62 3.81 -3.95
CA LYS A 26 13.62 3.70 -2.88
C LYS A 26 13.56 4.90 -1.94
N VAL A 27 13.44 6.11 -2.48
CA VAL A 27 13.28 7.33 -1.66
C VAL A 27 12.01 7.26 -0.82
N ALA A 28 10.89 6.83 -1.39
CA ALA A 28 9.63 6.71 -0.65
C ALA A 28 9.73 5.70 0.51
N LEU A 29 10.36 4.55 0.28
CA LEU A 29 10.57 3.54 1.32
C LEU A 29 11.50 4.07 2.42
N TRP A 30 12.62 4.68 2.02
CA TRP A 30 13.57 5.28 2.97
C TRP A 30 12.93 6.38 3.83
N LEU A 31 12.10 7.24 3.24
CA LEU A 31 11.38 8.28 3.98
C LEU A 31 10.44 7.68 5.04
N LEU A 32 9.74 6.60 4.70
CA LEU A 32 8.79 5.94 5.62
C LEU A 32 9.50 5.13 6.71
N ASP A 33 10.63 4.49 6.40
CA ASP A 33 11.37 3.67 7.35
C ASP A 33 12.33 4.51 8.23
N SER A 34 12.48 5.81 7.97
CA SER A 34 13.28 6.75 8.76
C SER A 34 12.58 7.14 10.08
N PRO A 35 13.08 6.75 11.27
CA PRO A 35 12.37 6.97 12.55
C PRO A 35 12.12 8.46 12.88
N ARG A 36 12.97 9.36 12.40
CA ARG A 36 12.87 10.81 12.65
C ARG A 36 11.94 11.55 11.68
N LEU A 37 11.60 10.91 10.55
CA LEU A 37 10.94 11.57 9.42
C LEU A 37 9.60 10.91 9.07
N GLY A 38 9.51 9.58 9.17
CA GLY A 38 8.37 8.80 8.67
C GLY A 38 7.02 9.17 9.27
N ASP A 39 7.01 9.68 10.50
CA ASP A 39 5.77 10.09 11.18
C ASP A 39 5.30 11.50 10.81
N LYS A 40 6.16 12.32 10.18
CA LYS A 40 5.82 13.70 9.82
C LYS A 40 4.78 13.70 8.69
N PRO A 41 3.65 14.43 8.82
CA PRO A 41 2.60 14.43 7.80
C PRO A 41 3.11 14.79 6.40
N GLN A 42 3.98 15.78 6.29
CA GLN A 42 4.57 16.21 5.01
C GLN A 42 5.40 15.09 4.35
N VAL A 43 6.15 14.33 5.15
CA VAL A 43 6.95 13.19 4.67
C VAL A 43 6.04 12.06 4.20
N LYS A 44 4.99 11.75 4.96
CA LYS A 44 3.96 10.79 4.54
C LYS A 44 3.31 11.21 3.23
N HIS A 45 2.89 12.47 3.10
CA HIS A 45 2.30 12.97 1.86
C HIS A 45 3.24 12.84 0.67
N LEU A 46 4.52 13.17 0.83
CA LEU A 46 5.53 13.02 -0.21
C LEU A 46 5.73 11.53 -0.57
N ALA A 47 5.96 10.66 0.41
CA ALA A 47 6.12 9.23 0.19
C ALA A 47 4.90 8.63 -0.51
N GLY A 48 3.68 8.97 -0.07
CA GLY A 48 2.44 8.54 -0.71
C GLY A 48 2.36 8.96 -2.17
N ARG A 49 2.77 10.19 -2.52
CA ARG A 49 2.85 10.64 -3.91
C ARG A 49 3.82 9.81 -4.74
N LEU A 50 5.01 9.51 -4.19
CA LEU A 50 6.02 8.70 -4.87
C LEU A 50 5.58 7.23 -5.07
N LEU A 51 4.78 6.69 -4.14
CA LEU A 51 4.28 5.31 -4.19
C LEU A 51 3.08 5.11 -5.13
N LYS A 52 2.32 6.16 -5.47
CA LYS A 52 1.11 6.06 -6.31
C LYS A 52 1.34 5.35 -7.64
N GLN A 53 2.39 5.73 -8.37
CA GLN A 53 2.65 5.14 -9.68
C GLN A 53 3.16 3.68 -9.58
N PRO A 54 4.18 3.36 -8.75
CA PRO A 54 4.60 1.97 -8.56
C PRO A 54 3.47 1.06 -8.06
N ALA A 55 2.62 1.52 -7.14
CA ALA A 55 1.48 0.75 -6.65
C ALA A 55 0.48 0.44 -7.77
N ARG A 56 0.21 1.41 -8.67
CA ARG A 56 -0.64 1.20 -9.85
C ARG A 56 -0.03 0.22 -10.86
N GLN A 57 1.29 0.11 -10.89
CA GLN A 57 2.02 -0.82 -11.75
C GLN A 57 2.15 -2.24 -11.15
N GLY A 58 1.54 -2.49 -9.98
CA GLY A 58 1.61 -3.81 -9.34
C GLY A 58 2.88 -4.06 -8.53
N VAL A 59 3.68 -3.03 -8.25
CA VAL A 59 4.86 -3.18 -7.38
C VAL A 59 4.38 -3.48 -5.97
N VAL A 60 4.51 -4.73 -5.55
CA VAL A 60 3.96 -5.30 -4.31
C VAL A 60 4.29 -4.47 -3.08
N VAL A 61 5.56 -4.13 -2.88
CA VAL A 61 5.98 -3.32 -1.72
C VAL A 61 5.35 -1.92 -1.74
N ALA A 62 5.12 -1.34 -2.92
CA ALA A 62 4.49 -0.03 -3.04
C ALA A 62 2.98 -0.10 -2.76
N GLN A 63 2.32 -1.16 -3.20
CA GLN A 63 0.93 -1.45 -2.86
C GLN A 63 0.77 -1.63 -1.34
N SER A 64 1.66 -2.40 -0.72
CA SER A 64 1.69 -2.62 0.74
C SER A 64 1.82 -1.30 1.50
N ARG A 65 2.83 -0.48 1.17
CA ARG A 65 3.10 0.78 1.87
C ARG A 65 2.02 1.83 1.64
N LEU A 66 1.61 2.04 0.39
CA LEU A 66 0.55 3.00 0.07
C LEU A 66 -0.79 2.56 0.69
N GLY A 67 -1.09 1.26 0.65
CA GLY A 67 -2.29 0.69 1.26
C GLY A 67 -2.34 0.94 2.76
N GLN A 68 -1.25 0.63 3.47
CA GLN A 68 -1.11 0.90 4.91
C GLN A 68 -1.36 2.39 5.24
N MET A 69 -0.77 3.31 4.47
CA MET A 69 -0.96 4.75 4.66
C MET A 69 -2.41 5.18 4.45
N LEU A 70 -3.05 4.74 3.36
CA LEU A 70 -4.44 5.09 3.05
C LEU A 70 -5.43 4.53 4.10
N CYS A 71 -5.10 3.41 4.73
CA CYS A 71 -5.91 2.85 5.81
C CYS A 71 -5.76 3.60 7.13
N ARG A 72 -4.53 4.00 7.49
CA ARG A 72 -4.20 4.55 8.80
C ARG A 72 -4.30 6.07 8.87
N ASP A 73 -3.83 6.75 7.82
CA ASP A 73 -3.62 8.20 7.83
C ASP A 73 -4.72 8.97 7.07
N CYS A 74 -5.64 8.30 6.37
CA CYS A 74 -6.73 8.96 5.64
C CYS A 74 -8.08 8.84 6.36
N GLY A 75 -8.68 10.00 6.66
CA GLY A 75 -9.98 10.09 7.33
C GLY A 75 -11.19 9.78 6.45
N ASN A 76 -11.06 9.81 5.11
CA ASN A 76 -12.18 9.57 4.21
C ASN A 76 -12.35 8.08 3.83
N ALA A 77 -13.60 7.66 3.62
CA ALA A 77 -13.93 6.25 3.34
C ALA A 77 -13.44 5.77 1.97
N ARG A 78 -13.34 6.66 0.98
CA ARG A 78 -12.89 6.32 -0.37
C ARG A 78 -11.44 5.86 -0.38
N ASP A 79 -10.58 6.61 0.30
CA ASP A 79 -9.15 6.31 0.39
C ASP A 79 -8.91 5.04 1.19
N ARG A 80 -9.64 4.84 2.29
CA ARG A 80 -9.59 3.55 3.03
C ARG A 80 -9.94 2.36 2.14
N ARG A 81 -11.01 2.46 1.33
CA ARG A 81 -11.37 1.39 0.38
C ARG A 81 -10.27 1.11 -0.64
N ILE A 82 -9.62 2.14 -1.17
CA ILE A 82 -8.46 1.98 -2.06
C ILE A 82 -7.32 1.30 -1.31
N GLY A 83 -7.05 1.70 -0.06
CA GLY A 83 -6.03 1.10 0.78
C GLY A 83 -6.28 -0.39 1.05
N HIS A 84 -7.52 -0.76 1.33
CA HIS A 84 -7.92 -2.17 1.54
C HIS A 84 -7.62 -3.02 0.31
N GLU A 85 -7.96 -2.55 -0.89
CA GLU A 85 -7.69 -3.30 -2.12
C GLU A 85 -6.19 -3.41 -2.42
N LEU A 86 -5.41 -2.35 -2.18
CA LEU A 86 -3.95 -2.41 -2.32
C LEU A 86 -3.32 -3.40 -1.34
N LEU A 87 -3.75 -3.40 -0.08
CA LEU A 87 -3.29 -4.35 0.93
C LEU A 87 -3.70 -5.78 0.57
N ARG A 88 -4.93 -6.00 0.09
CA ARG A 88 -5.39 -7.30 -0.37
C ARG A 88 -4.52 -7.84 -1.50
N GLN A 89 -4.20 -7.01 -2.49
CA GLN A 89 -3.36 -7.37 -3.63
C GLN A 89 -1.94 -7.72 -3.17
N ALA A 90 -1.32 -6.88 -2.33
CA ALA A 90 0.01 -7.14 -1.80
C ALA A 90 0.06 -8.38 -0.90
N ALA A 91 -0.97 -8.61 -0.07
CA ALA A 91 -1.06 -9.78 0.80
C ALA A 91 -1.14 -11.08 -0.01
N ARG A 92 -1.94 -11.09 -1.09
CA ARG A 92 -2.03 -12.20 -2.05
C ARG A 92 -0.70 -12.45 -2.78
N ALA A 93 0.06 -11.40 -3.04
CA ALA A 93 1.40 -11.49 -3.63
C ALA A 93 2.49 -11.91 -2.62
N GLY A 94 2.13 -12.19 -1.36
CA GLY A 94 3.04 -12.70 -0.35
C GLY A 94 3.68 -11.64 0.55
N ASP A 95 3.33 -10.35 0.41
CA ASP A 95 3.94 -9.31 1.24
C ASP A 95 3.56 -9.47 2.72
N ARG A 96 4.54 -9.86 3.54
CA ARG A 96 4.36 -10.09 4.98
C ARG A 96 3.69 -8.93 5.71
N ARG A 97 4.04 -7.68 5.37
CA ARG A 97 3.46 -6.50 6.01
C ARG A 97 2.00 -6.33 5.60
N ALA A 98 1.69 -6.49 4.32
CA ALA A 98 0.32 -6.41 3.84
C ALA A 98 -0.56 -7.52 4.38
N GLN A 99 -0.05 -8.74 4.54
CA GLN A 99 -0.77 -9.84 5.19
C GLN A 99 -1.15 -9.47 6.64
N LEU A 100 -0.21 -8.95 7.41
CA LEU A 100 -0.46 -8.47 8.77
C LEU A 100 -1.50 -7.34 8.82
N GLU A 101 -1.38 -6.33 7.95
CA GLU A 101 -2.34 -5.21 7.92
C GLU A 101 -3.72 -5.65 7.44
N TYR A 102 -3.79 -6.47 6.39
CA TYR A 102 -5.04 -6.95 5.84
C TYR A 102 -5.77 -7.85 6.84
N ALA A 103 -5.04 -8.64 7.63
CA ALA A 103 -5.63 -9.39 8.74
C ALA A 103 -6.35 -8.49 9.76
N ARG A 104 -5.77 -7.33 10.12
CA ARG A 104 -6.42 -6.36 11.03
C ARG A 104 -7.72 -5.82 10.44
N LEU A 105 -7.74 -5.58 9.14
CA LEU A 105 -8.95 -5.13 8.44
C LEU A 105 -10.04 -6.21 8.44
N CYS A 106 -9.65 -7.49 8.36
CA CYS A 106 -10.56 -8.63 8.40
C CYS A 106 -11.01 -9.00 9.82
N GLN A 107 -10.31 -8.57 10.88
CA GLN A 107 -10.48 -9.08 12.25
C GLN A 107 -11.96 -9.17 12.71
N HIS A 108 -12.71 -8.10 12.51
CA HIS A 108 -14.08 -7.99 13.02
C HIS A 108 -15.13 -8.60 12.08
N ASN A 109 -14.89 -8.53 10.76
CA ASN A 109 -15.88 -8.92 9.75
C ASN A 109 -15.67 -10.36 9.23
N ALA A 110 -14.45 -10.88 9.33
CA ALA A 110 -14.04 -12.16 8.79
C ALA A 110 -12.87 -12.74 9.62
N PRO A 111 -13.11 -13.17 10.87
CA PRO A 111 -12.06 -13.61 11.79
C PRO A 111 -11.26 -14.83 11.27
N ALA A 112 -11.91 -15.76 10.55
CA ALA A 112 -11.22 -16.88 9.91
C ALA A 112 -10.21 -16.40 8.85
N GLN A 113 -10.58 -15.39 8.07
CA GLN A 113 -9.69 -14.79 7.09
C GLN A 113 -8.56 -14.01 7.76
N ALA A 114 -8.85 -13.30 8.87
CA ALA A 114 -7.83 -12.61 9.66
C ALA A 114 -6.78 -13.60 10.20
N ARG A 115 -7.22 -14.72 10.76
CA ARG A 115 -6.34 -15.80 11.22
C ARG A 115 -5.43 -16.33 10.11
N TYR A 116 -6.00 -16.67 8.96
CA TYR A 116 -5.24 -17.16 7.80
C TYR A 116 -4.11 -16.21 7.40
N TRP A 117 -4.40 -14.91 7.27
CA TRP A 117 -3.38 -13.93 6.89
C TRP A 117 -2.33 -13.71 7.97
N LEU A 118 -2.70 -13.78 9.25
CA LEU A 118 -1.72 -13.73 10.34
C LEU A 118 -0.82 -14.97 10.36
N GLU A 119 -1.36 -16.17 10.13
CA GLU A 119 -0.58 -17.41 10.05
C GLU A 119 0.46 -17.33 8.91
N LEU A 120 0.06 -16.83 7.74
CA LEU A 120 1.00 -16.57 6.65
C LEU A 120 2.09 -15.55 7.03
N ALA A 121 1.71 -14.42 7.63
CA ALA A 121 2.68 -13.41 8.04
C ALA A 121 3.63 -13.96 9.13
N ALA A 122 3.12 -14.75 10.07
CA ALA A 122 3.87 -15.41 11.13
C ALA A 122 4.85 -16.46 10.57
N GLY A 123 4.43 -17.25 9.57
CA GLY A 123 5.29 -18.20 8.86
C GLY A 123 6.45 -17.52 8.12
N GLN A 124 6.29 -16.24 7.76
CA GLN A 124 7.36 -15.38 7.22
C GLN A 124 8.16 -14.63 8.30
N GLY A 125 8.06 -15.05 9.57
CA GLY A 125 8.80 -14.48 10.70
C GLY A 125 8.27 -13.15 11.22
N SER A 126 7.00 -12.80 10.98
CA SER A 126 6.37 -11.63 11.62
C SER A 126 6.07 -11.93 13.09
N GLN A 127 6.92 -11.46 14.00
CA GLN A 127 6.69 -11.55 15.45
C GLN A 127 5.39 -10.86 15.86
N GLU A 128 5.06 -9.74 15.20
CA GLU A 128 3.81 -9.04 15.46
C GLU A 128 2.59 -9.88 15.06
N ALA A 129 2.67 -10.64 13.96
CA ALA A 129 1.59 -11.54 13.57
C ALA A 129 1.41 -12.70 14.56
N GLN A 130 2.53 -13.29 15.02
CA GLN A 130 2.51 -14.34 16.07
C GLN A 130 1.87 -13.84 17.36
N ARG A 131 2.22 -12.63 17.80
CA ARG A 131 1.62 -12.00 18.97
C ARG A 131 0.11 -11.80 18.80
N LEU A 132 -0.33 -11.31 17.63
CA LEU A 132 -1.76 -11.11 17.36
C LEU A 132 -2.54 -12.43 17.28
N LEU A 133 -1.94 -13.51 16.77
CA LEU A 133 -2.56 -14.84 16.79
C LEU A 133 -2.87 -15.29 18.22
N GLY A 134 -1.92 -15.12 19.13
CA GLY A 134 -2.13 -15.40 20.55
C GLY A 134 -3.21 -14.48 21.16
N GLN A 135 -3.20 -13.19 20.86
CA GLN A 135 -4.14 -12.24 21.46
C GLN A 135 -5.59 -12.40 20.98
N TRP A 136 -5.79 -12.77 19.71
CA TRP A 136 -7.12 -12.82 19.11
C TRP A 136 -7.73 -14.22 19.12
N PHE A 137 -6.90 -15.26 19.25
CA PHE A 137 -7.34 -16.65 19.09
C PHE A 137 -6.79 -17.61 20.14
N ALA A 138 -6.08 -17.14 21.17
CA ALA A 138 -5.92 -17.94 22.39
C ALA A 138 -7.30 -18.01 23.07
N GLY A 139 -7.76 -19.24 23.33
CA GLY A 139 -9.05 -19.53 23.97
C GLY A 139 -9.13 -19.04 25.40
#